data_AF-V4B5H9-F1
#
_entry.id   AF-V4B5H9-F1
#
_cell.length_a   1.000
_cell.length_b   1.000
_cell.length_c   1.000
_cell.angle_alpha   90.00
_cell.angle_beta   90.00
_cell.angle_gamma   90.00
#
_symmetry.space_group_name_H-M   'P 1'
#
loop_
_entity.id
_entity.type
_entity.pdbx_description
1 polymer ?
#
loop_
_entity_poly.entity_id
_entity_poly.type
_entity_poly.pdbx_seq_one_letter_code
_entity_poly.pdbx_strand_id
1 'polypeptide(L)'
;QICEIGDASKGSLSSYAYVLMLLHYLQQCSPPVIPVLQELYNPKEDKPEQLVEGWNVWFYEDLRALPKVWPEFGKNRQGIGELWLGLFKYYSEFPIKDNVINIRQKRPLTRFEKLWNGECLAVEDPFDLNHNLGGGLSKKMNNYILRALINARELYGVPFDTVPHLIEKYITPADYFFDPLLLTEGRPPNDRGCRECGKIGHIAKKCPQHLKNLQRKKERYGMNKAHCV
;
A
#
# COMPACT_ATOMS: atom_id res chain seq x y z
N GLN A 1 6.16 -4.58 -4.80
CA GLN A 1 6.97 -4.38 -6.02
C GLN A 1 6.85 -5.56 -6.97
N ILE A 2 7.10 -6.79 -6.50
CA ILE A 2 6.98 -8.04 -7.28
C ILE A 2 5.61 -8.17 -7.99
N CYS A 3 4.51 -7.98 -7.27
CA CYS A 3 3.16 -8.03 -7.86
C CYS A 3 2.78 -6.79 -8.68
N GLU A 4 3.69 -5.84 -8.90
CA GLU A 4 3.45 -4.59 -9.66
C GLU A 4 2.28 -3.70 -9.13
N ILE A 5 1.88 -3.86 -7.87
CA ILE A 5 0.78 -3.13 -7.22
C ILE A 5 1.19 -1.85 -6.45
N GLY A 6 2.44 -1.42 -6.57
CA GLY A 6 3.03 -0.33 -5.75
C GLY A 6 3.24 1.02 -6.47
N ASP A 7 2.55 1.28 -7.58
CA ASP A 7 2.69 2.49 -8.40
C ASP A 7 1.34 3.19 -8.61
N ALA A 8 1.03 4.19 -7.78
CA ALA A 8 -0.20 4.99 -7.89
C ALA A 8 -0.35 5.70 -9.25
N SER A 9 0.77 5.99 -9.94
CA SER A 9 0.72 6.59 -11.28
C SER A 9 0.20 5.62 -12.35
N LYS A 10 0.16 4.32 -12.05
CA LYS A 10 -0.44 3.26 -12.87
C LYS A 10 -1.79 2.77 -12.31
N GLY A 11 -2.32 3.46 -11.31
CA GLY A 11 -3.66 3.21 -10.77
C GLY A 11 -3.75 2.15 -9.66
N SER A 12 -2.62 1.66 -9.15
CA SER A 12 -2.54 0.84 -7.92
C SER A 12 -2.35 1.73 -6.67
N LEU A 13 -1.98 1.15 -5.52
CA LEU A 13 -1.62 1.92 -4.32
C LEU A 13 -0.18 2.44 -4.42
N SER A 14 0.13 3.51 -3.70
CA SER A 14 1.51 3.96 -3.49
C SER A 14 2.23 3.06 -2.48
N SER A 15 3.57 3.04 -2.51
CA SER A 15 4.36 2.37 -1.46
C SER A 15 4.05 2.92 -0.07
N TYR A 16 3.79 4.23 0.05
CA TYR A 16 3.39 4.88 1.29
C TYR A 16 2.09 4.28 1.86
N ALA A 17 1.07 4.05 1.05
CA ALA A 17 -0.17 3.42 1.50
C ALA A 17 0.06 2.01 2.07
N TYR A 18 0.94 1.20 1.46
CA TYR A 18 1.30 -0.11 2.00
C TYR A 18 2.04 -0.04 3.34
N VAL A 19 2.86 1.00 3.56
CA VAL A 19 3.48 1.24 4.87
C VAL A 19 2.43 1.53 5.92
N LEU A 20 1.44 2.39 5.62
CA LEU A 20 0.33 2.66 6.55
C LEU A 20 -0.49 1.40 6.84
N MET A 21 -0.71 0.54 5.86
CA MET A 21 -1.35 -0.76 6.06
C MET A 21 -0.55 -1.65 7.03
N LEU A 22 0.77 -1.76 6.83
CA LEU A 22 1.64 -2.51 7.74
C LEU A 22 1.56 -1.94 9.16
N LEU A 23 1.70 -0.62 9.32
CA LEU A 23 1.65 0.03 10.63
C LEU A 23 0.28 -0.19 11.31
N HIS A 24 -0.81 -0.08 10.57
CA HIS A 24 -2.15 -0.36 11.09
C HIS A 24 -2.26 -1.80 11.59
N TYR A 25 -1.82 -2.79 10.80
CA TYR A 25 -1.80 -4.18 11.24
C TYR A 25 -1.01 -4.38 12.54
N LEU A 26 0.22 -3.84 12.61
CA LEU A 26 1.09 -3.95 13.78
C LEU A 26 0.49 -3.28 15.03
N GLN A 27 -0.23 -2.16 14.85
CA GLN A 27 -1.00 -1.54 15.91
C GLN A 27 -2.17 -2.42 16.35
N GLN A 28 -2.78 -3.18 15.45
CA GLN A 28 -3.95 -4.04 15.71
C GLN A 28 -3.62 -5.46 16.19
N CYS A 29 -2.35 -5.87 16.18
CA CYS A 29 -1.90 -7.09 16.85
C CYS A 29 -2.33 -7.13 18.33
N SER A 30 -2.41 -8.34 18.88
CA SER A 30 -2.69 -8.56 20.30
C SER A 30 -1.69 -9.57 20.88
N PRO A 31 -0.75 -9.12 21.74
CA PRO A 31 -0.47 -7.73 22.10
C PRO A 31 -0.03 -6.87 20.90
N PRO A 32 -0.24 -5.54 20.90
CA PRO A 32 0.21 -4.67 19.82
C PRO A 32 1.73 -4.68 19.68
N VAL A 33 2.24 -4.61 18.45
CA VAL A 33 3.69 -4.56 18.18
C VAL A 33 4.22 -3.13 18.29
N ILE A 34 3.41 -2.14 17.90
CA ILE A 34 3.73 -0.72 17.98
C ILE A 34 2.55 0.07 18.57
N PRO A 35 2.79 1.23 19.19
CA PRO A 35 1.72 2.10 19.69
C PRO A 35 1.09 2.93 18.57
N VAL A 36 0.03 3.64 18.94
CA VAL A 36 -0.48 4.80 18.18
C VAL A 36 0.20 6.05 18.74
N LEU A 37 1.25 6.54 18.08
CA LEU A 37 2.04 7.67 18.58
C LEU A 37 1.20 8.96 18.73
N GLN A 38 0.15 9.13 17.92
CA GLN A 38 -0.77 10.27 17.99
C GLN A 38 -1.79 10.18 19.16
N GLU A 39 -1.77 9.09 19.93
CA GLU A 39 -2.57 8.89 21.16
C GLU A 39 -1.69 8.78 22.42
N LEU A 40 -0.35 8.84 22.30
CA LEU A 40 0.57 8.71 23.43
C LEU A 40 0.80 10.05 24.15
N TYR A 41 -0.23 10.56 24.80
CA TYR A 41 -0.16 11.75 25.69
C TYR A 41 -0.77 11.42 27.06
N ASN A 42 -0.58 12.31 28.04
CA ASN A 42 -1.16 12.14 29.37
C ASN A 42 -2.70 12.16 29.28
N PRO A 43 -3.42 11.08 29.65
CA PRO A 43 -4.88 11.05 29.56
C PRO A 43 -5.61 12.06 30.45
N LYS A 44 -4.89 12.71 31.39
CA LYS A 44 -5.42 13.76 32.26
C LYS A 44 -5.30 15.17 31.65
N GLU A 45 -4.61 15.29 30.52
CA GLU A 45 -4.37 16.54 29.81
C GLU A 45 -5.09 16.51 28.46
N ASP A 46 -5.34 17.70 27.91
CA ASP A 46 -5.83 17.82 26.55
C ASP A 46 -4.80 17.27 25.56
N LYS A 47 -5.30 16.72 24.44
CA LYS A 47 -4.43 16.24 23.37
C LYS A 47 -3.56 17.39 22.88
N PRO A 48 -2.22 17.25 22.84
CA PRO A 48 -1.38 18.31 22.33
C PRO A 48 -1.70 18.62 20.86
N GLU A 49 -1.66 19.90 20.52
CA GLU A 49 -1.94 20.37 19.16
C GLU A 49 -0.72 21.06 18.55
N GLN A 50 -0.30 20.56 17.39
CA GLN A 50 0.66 21.21 16.52
C GLN A 50 0.02 21.33 15.15
N LEU A 51 -0.51 22.51 14.80
CA LEU A 51 -1.28 22.69 13.58
C LEU A 51 -0.38 23.06 12.39
N VAL A 52 -0.50 22.31 11.30
CA VAL A 52 0.06 22.63 9.98
C VAL A 52 -1.05 22.51 8.95
N GLU A 53 -1.32 23.59 8.21
CA GLU A 53 -2.42 23.66 7.23
C GLU A 53 -3.79 23.23 7.80
N GLY A 54 -4.03 23.50 9.09
CA GLY A 54 -5.28 23.15 9.77
C GLY A 54 -5.35 21.70 10.27
N TRP A 55 -4.30 20.90 10.08
CA TRP A 55 -4.21 19.53 10.58
C TRP A 55 -3.33 19.46 11.82
N ASN A 56 -3.78 18.75 12.85
CA ASN A 56 -2.94 18.45 14.01
C ASN A 56 -1.90 17.38 13.65
N VAL A 57 -0.65 17.81 13.48
CA VAL A 57 0.49 16.96 13.14
C VAL A 57 1.25 16.46 14.36
N TRP A 58 0.73 16.66 15.56
CA TRP A 58 1.37 16.19 16.78
C TRP A 58 1.41 14.65 16.84
N PHE A 59 2.55 14.12 17.26
CA PHE A 59 2.74 12.72 17.66
C PHE A 59 3.82 12.64 18.74
N TYR A 60 3.86 11.53 19.49
CA TYR A 60 4.88 11.31 20.50
C TYR A 60 6.26 11.02 19.87
N GLU A 61 7.24 11.90 20.09
CA GLU A 61 8.56 11.84 19.45
C GLU A 61 9.66 11.15 20.28
N ASP A 62 9.55 11.13 21.62
CA ASP A 62 10.62 10.60 22.49
C ASP A 62 10.60 9.07 22.59
N LEU A 63 11.11 8.42 21.55
CA LEU A 63 11.16 6.96 21.46
C LEU A 63 11.94 6.30 22.61
N ARG A 64 12.86 7.03 23.26
CA ARG A 64 13.65 6.50 24.40
C ARG A 64 12.82 6.35 25.66
N ALA A 65 11.78 7.16 25.82
CA ALA A 65 10.86 7.12 26.94
C ALA A 65 9.64 6.22 26.69
N LEU A 66 9.49 5.62 25.50
CA LEU A 66 8.40 4.69 25.17
C LEU A 66 8.15 3.60 26.23
N PRO A 67 9.19 2.91 26.78
CA PRO A 67 8.96 1.89 27.81
C PRO A 67 8.27 2.41 29.07
N LYS A 68 8.34 3.73 29.34
CA LYS A 68 7.72 4.36 30.51
C LYS A 68 6.27 4.79 30.24
N VAL A 69 5.96 5.19 29.01
CA VAL A 69 4.66 5.78 28.65
C VAL A 69 3.72 4.82 27.94
N TRP A 70 4.23 3.71 27.41
CA TRP A 70 3.43 2.72 26.69
C TRP A 70 3.47 1.37 27.43
N PRO A 71 2.40 1.01 28.19
CA PRO A 71 2.38 -0.20 29.00
C PRO A 71 2.53 -1.52 28.22
N GLU A 72 2.23 -1.53 26.92
CA GLU A 72 2.37 -2.70 26.06
C GLU A 72 3.76 -2.82 25.42
N PHE A 73 4.69 -1.90 25.74
CA PHE A 73 6.03 -1.88 25.18
C PHE A 73 6.72 -3.23 25.35
N GLY A 74 7.08 -3.83 24.22
CA GLY A 74 7.73 -5.13 24.21
C GLY A 74 6.90 -6.17 24.94
N LYS A 75 5.58 -6.25 24.77
CA LYS A 75 4.77 -7.41 25.18
C LYS A 75 4.56 -8.41 24.05
N ASN A 76 4.48 -7.96 22.80
CA ASN A 76 4.42 -8.86 21.66
C ASN A 76 5.76 -9.62 21.51
N ARG A 77 5.68 -10.93 21.30
CA ARG A 77 6.82 -11.85 21.15
C ARG A 77 6.79 -12.62 19.82
N GLN A 78 5.88 -12.25 18.92
CA GLN A 78 5.71 -12.93 17.65
C GLN A 78 6.96 -12.77 16.79
N GLY A 79 7.34 -13.84 16.11
CA GLY A 79 8.45 -13.83 15.16
C GLY A 79 8.11 -13.01 13.92
N ILE A 80 9.14 -12.56 13.18
CA ILE A 80 8.94 -11.81 11.93
C ILE A 80 8.10 -12.61 10.93
N GLY A 81 8.33 -13.93 10.82
CA GLY A 81 7.53 -14.80 9.95
C GLY A 81 6.06 -14.89 10.35
N GLU A 82 5.77 -14.93 11.65
CA GLU A 82 4.40 -14.95 12.17
C GLU A 82 3.68 -13.63 11.90
N LEU A 83 4.37 -12.50 12.09
CA LEU A 83 3.84 -11.17 11.77
C LEU A 83 3.63 -10.99 10.26
N TRP A 84 4.55 -11.51 9.44
CA TRP A 84 4.46 -11.46 7.98
C TRP A 84 3.26 -12.25 7.47
N LEU A 85 3.09 -13.50 7.90
CA LEU A 85 1.91 -14.30 7.56
C LEU A 85 0.63 -13.70 8.15
N GLY A 86 0.71 -13.20 9.39
CA GLY A 86 -0.39 -12.56 10.09
C GLY A 86 -0.91 -11.30 9.38
N LEU A 87 -0.04 -10.53 8.72
CA LEU A 87 -0.42 -9.38 7.90
C LEU A 87 -1.35 -9.79 6.75
N PHE A 88 -1.00 -10.84 6.00
CA PHE A 88 -1.83 -11.31 4.88
C PHE A 88 -3.13 -11.92 5.37
N LYS A 89 -3.09 -12.69 6.48
CA LYS A 89 -4.30 -13.21 7.12
C LYS A 89 -5.24 -12.07 7.52
N TYR A 90 -4.70 -11.06 8.21
CA TYR A 90 -5.45 -9.88 8.66
C TYR A 90 -6.16 -9.19 7.49
N TYR A 91 -5.44 -8.87 6.41
CA TYR A 91 -6.04 -8.17 5.27
C TYR A 91 -6.92 -9.05 4.37
N SER A 92 -6.80 -10.38 4.45
CA SER A 92 -7.75 -11.29 3.80
C SER A 92 -9.12 -11.32 4.48
N GLU A 93 -9.17 -10.96 5.78
CA GLU A 93 -10.38 -10.99 6.62
C GLU A 93 -10.87 -9.57 6.98
N PHE A 94 -10.07 -8.53 6.69
CA PHE A 94 -10.40 -7.14 7.04
C PHE A 94 -11.69 -6.68 6.33
N PRO A 95 -12.68 -6.14 7.07
CA PRO A 95 -13.96 -5.70 6.51
C PRO A 95 -13.82 -4.37 5.77
N ILE A 96 -13.23 -4.39 4.56
CA ILE A 96 -12.92 -3.22 3.72
C ILE A 96 -14.14 -2.34 3.40
N LYS A 97 -15.35 -2.92 3.46
CA LYS A 97 -16.62 -2.25 3.17
C LYS A 97 -17.14 -1.42 4.33
N ASP A 98 -16.65 -1.69 5.54
CA ASP A 98 -17.15 -1.06 6.76
C ASP A 98 -16.09 -0.19 7.42
N ASN A 99 -14.82 -0.56 7.30
CA ASN A 99 -13.71 0.05 8.02
C ASN A 99 -12.69 0.77 7.12
N VAL A 100 -12.01 1.73 7.73
CA VAL A 100 -10.92 2.53 7.18
C VAL A 100 -9.62 2.16 7.89
N ILE A 101 -8.59 1.88 7.10
CA ILE A 101 -7.23 1.66 7.58
C ILE A 101 -6.67 3.01 8.01
N ASN A 102 -6.34 3.14 9.29
CA ASN A 102 -5.87 4.39 9.89
C ASN A 102 -4.83 4.08 10.96
N ILE A 103 -3.84 4.96 11.14
CA ILE A 103 -2.77 4.72 12.13
C ILE A 103 -2.77 5.72 13.27
N ARG A 104 -3.73 6.66 13.27
CA ARG A 104 -3.81 7.79 14.20
C ARG A 104 -4.64 7.52 15.45
N GLN A 105 -5.42 6.44 15.45
CA GLN A 105 -6.24 6.03 16.59
C GLN A 105 -6.32 4.51 16.68
N LYS A 106 -6.37 3.97 17.91
CA LYS A 106 -6.51 2.53 18.14
C LYS A 106 -7.91 2.03 17.84
N ARG A 107 -8.93 2.87 18.10
CA ARG A 107 -10.34 2.58 17.83
C ARG A 107 -10.57 2.38 16.32
N PRO A 108 -11.29 1.33 15.90
CA PRO A 108 -11.71 1.17 14.51
C PRO A 108 -12.38 2.44 13.99
N LEU A 109 -11.96 2.89 12.81
CA LEU A 109 -12.55 4.02 12.09
C LEU A 109 -13.48 3.47 11.02
N THR A 110 -14.76 3.81 11.09
CA THR A 110 -15.73 3.33 10.11
C THR A 110 -15.77 4.23 8.87
N ARG A 111 -16.16 3.65 7.73
CA ARG A 111 -16.39 4.42 6.50
C ARG A 111 -17.57 5.36 6.63
N PHE A 112 -18.56 4.98 7.45
CA PHE A 112 -19.71 5.81 7.78
C PHE A 112 -19.27 7.09 8.48
N GLU A 113 -18.40 6.99 9.50
CA GLU A 113 -17.81 8.15 10.19
C GLU A 113 -17.05 9.08 9.22
N LYS A 114 -16.40 8.51 8.20
CA LYS A 114 -15.64 9.27 7.18
C LYS A 114 -16.46 9.72 5.98
N LEU A 115 -17.72 9.29 5.86
CA LEU A 115 -18.56 9.47 4.66
C LEU A 115 -17.89 8.95 3.37
N TRP A 116 -17.05 7.92 3.48
CA TRP A 116 -16.31 7.35 2.35
C TRP A 116 -17.07 6.16 1.75
N ASN A 117 -18.06 6.44 0.88
CA ASN A 117 -19.02 5.44 0.35
C ASN A 117 -18.50 4.49 -0.76
N GLY A 118 -17.18 4.25 -0.83
CA GLY A 118 -16.56 3.35 -1.81
C GLY A 118 -16.50 1.87 -1.37
N GLU A 119 -16.25 0.97 -2.32
CA GLU A 119 -16.11 -0.47 -2.07
C GLU A 119 -14.65 -0.95 -2.04
N CYS A 120 -13.71 -0.08 -2.42
CA CYS A 120 -12.29 -0.39 -2.44
C CYS A 120 -11.65 -0.09 -1.08
N LEU A 121 -10.43 -0.60 -0.88
CA LEU A 121 -9.58 -0.27 0.25
C LEU A 121 -9.57 1.24 0.50
N ALA A 122 -9.81 1.63 1.76
CA ALA A 122 -9.70 3.01 2.21
C ALA A 122 -8.58 3.10 3.23
N VAL A 123 -7.62 3.96 2.94
CA VAL A 123 -6.45 4.21 3.79
C VAL A 123 -6.41 5.71 4.06
N GLU A 124 -6.64 6.09 5.31
CA GLU A 124 -6.58 7.48 5.77
C GLU A 124 -5.11 7.89 5.95
N ASP A 125 -4.76 9.06 5.43
CA ASP A 125 -3.49 9.70 5.79
C ASP A 125 -3.51 10.12 7.28
N PRO A 126 -2.42 9.90 8.04
CA PRO A 126 -2.39 10.19 9.48
C PRO A 126 -2.56 11.66 9.84
N PHE A 127 -2.36 12.58 8.89
CA PHE A 127 -2.44 14.02 9.10
C PHE A 127 -3.49 14.67 8.22
N ASP A 128 -3.43 14.49 6.91
CA ASP A 128 -4.48 14.98 6.01
C ASP A 128 -5.68 14.03 6.05
N LEU A 129 -6.56 14.20 7.05
CA LEU A 129 -7.64 13.26 7.28
C LEU A 129 -8.65 13.23 6.13
N ASN A 130 -8.64 14.20 5.21
CA ASN A 130 -9.49 14.16 4.02
C ASN A 130 -8.89 13.31 2.90
N HIS A 131 -7.61 12.96 3.00
CA HIS A 131 -6.92 12.18 1.99
C HIS A 131 -7.13 10.67 2.18
N ASN A 132 -7.93 10.08 1.29
CA ASN A 132 -8.01 8.64 1.13
C ASN A 132 -7.02 8.16 0.05
N LEU A 133 -5.92 7.55 0.47
CA LEU A 133 -4.88 7.02 -0.43
C LEU A 133 -5.38 5.88 -1.34
N GLY A 134 -6.47 5.21 -0.95
CA GLY A 134 -7.15 4.21 -1.77
C GLY A 134 -8.25 4.77 -2.68
N GLY A 135 -8.57 6.07 -2.59
CA GLY A 135 -9.63 6.72 -3.37
C GLY A 135 -9.39 6.69 -4.88
N GLY A 136 -8.13 6.51 -5.28
CA GLY A 136 -7.74 6.36 -6.67
C GLY A 136 -7.95 4.96 -7.25
N LEU A 137 -8.31 3.91 -6.49
CA LEU A 137 -8.39 2.54 -6.98
C LEU A 137 -9.61 2.29 -7.89
N SER A 138 -9.43 1.52 -8.96
CA SER A 138 -10.57 0.90 -9.66
C SER A 138 -10.98 -0.39 -8.96
N LYS A 139 -12.23 -0.84 -9.13
CA LYS A 139 -12.68 -2.14 -8.59
C LYS A 139 -11.79 -3.30 -9.08
N LYS A 140 -11.38 -3.28 -10.34
CA LYS A 140 -10.47 -4.29 -10.92
C LYS A 140 -9.11 -4.31 -10.22
N MET A 141 -8.49 -3.15 -10.05
CA MET A 141 -7.20 -3.06 -9.35
C MET A 141 -7.33 -3.45 -7.88
N ASN A 142 -8.40 -3.02 -7.20
CA ASN A 142 -8.68 -3.41 -5.83
C ASN A 142 -8.79 -4.93 -5.68
N ASN A 143 -9.57 -5.58 -6.54
CA ASN A 143 -9.71 -7.04 -6.52
C ASN A 143 -8.38 -7.74 -6.83
N TYR A 144 -7.58 -7.20 -7.74
CA TYR A 144 -6.25 -7.72 -8.05
C TYR A 144 -5.32 -7.64 -6.82
N ILE A 145 -5.31 -6.51 -6.11
CA ILE A 145 -4.56 -6.34 -4.85
C ILE A 145 -5.03 -7.36 -3.80
N LEU A 146 -6.33 -7.48 -3.57
CA LEU A 146 -6.88 -8.40 -2.57
C LEU A 146 -6.57 -9.86 -2.91
N ARG A 147 -6.68 -10.26 -4.18
CA ARG A 147 -6.26 -11.61 -4.62
C ARG A 147 -4.77 -11.83 -4.38
N ALA A 148 -3.92 -10.84 -4.64
CA ALA A 148 -2.49 -10.98 -4.36
C ALA A 148 -2.20 -11.19 -2.87
N LEU A 149 -2.94 -10.51 -1.97
CA LEU A 149 -2.82 -10.71 -0.52
C LEU A 149 -3.35 -12.09 -0.07
N ILE A 150 -4.44 -12.59 -0.68
CA ILE A 150 -4.99 -13.92 -0.41
C ILE A 150 -4.00 -15.00 -0.87
N ASN A 151 -3.49 -14.90 -2.10
CA ASN A 151 -2.52 -15.84 -2.64
C ASN A 151 -1.21 -15.83 -1.82
N ALA A 152 -0.78 -14.65 -1.36
CA ALA A 152 0.35 -14.54 -0.43
C ALA A 152 0.08 -15.29 0.87
N ARG A 153 -1.10 -15.12 1.48
CA ARG A 153 -1.49 -15.88 2.68
C ARG A 153 -1.38 -17.39 2.47
N GLU A 154 -1.85 -17.89 1.33
CA GLU A 154 -1.76 -19.32 0.98
C GLU A 154 -0.30 -19.74 0.81
N LEU A 155 0.48 -18.99 0.01
CA LEU A 155 1.89 -19.29 -0.27
C LEU A 155 2.77 -19.30 0.98
N TYR A 156 2.65 -18.28 1.83
CA TYR A 156 3.44 -18.17 3.07
C TYR A 156 2.90 -19.03 4.21
N GLY A 157 1.66 -19.49 4.12
CA GLY A 157 0.99 -20.30 5.15
C GLY A 157 1.17 -21.81 4.95
N VAL A 158 1.63 -22.24 3.78
CA VAL A 158 1.87 -23.66 3.47
C VAL A 158 3.38 -23.95 3.61
N PRO A 159 3.78 -24.95 4.42
CA PRO A 159 5.19 -25.31 4.56
C PRO A 159 5.82 -25.71 3.23
N PHE A 160 6.98 -25.15 2.92
CA PHE A 160 7.68 -25.31 1.63
C PHE A 160 8.04 -26.77 1.29
N ASP A 161 8.32 -27.58 2.30
CA ASP A 161 8.67 -29.00 2.23
C ASP A 161 7.48 -29.90 1.82
N THR A 162 6.26 -29.39 1.88
CA THR A 162 5.06 -30.15 1.47
C THR A 162 4.86 -30.20 -0.04
N VAL A 163 5.68 -29.49 -0.83
CA VAL A 163 5.57 -29.43 -2.30
C VAL A 163 6.89 -29.80 -3.00
N PRO A 164 7.33 -31.08 -2.95
CA PRO A 164 8.67 -31.49 -3.39
C PRO A 164 9.01 -31.12 -4.84
N HIS A 165 8.03 -31.19 -5.75
CA HIS A 165 8.21 -30.88 -7.17
C HIS A 165 8.46 -29.38 -7.44
N LEU A 166 8.10 -28.49 -6.51
CA LEU A 166 8.45 -27.06 -6.62
C LEU A 166 9.86 -26.79 -6.10
N ILE A 167 10.36 -27.58 -5.15
CA ILE A 167 11.72 -27.43 -4.60
C ILE A 167 12.77 -27.57 -5.71
N GLU A 168 12.56 -28.49 -6.66
CA GLU A 168 13.46 -28.68 -7.80
C GLU A 168 13.41 -27.53 -8.83
N LYS A 169 12.33 -26.73 -8.83
CA LYS A 169 12.12 -25.62 -9.77
C LYS A 169 12.80 -24.32 -9.31
N TYR A 170 12.96 -24.11 -8.01
CA TYR A 170 13.49 -22.85 -7.47
C TYR A 170 14.89 -23.03 -6.90
N ILE A 171 15.79 -22.10 -7.25
CA ILE A 171 17.19 -22.12 -6.82
C ILE A 171 17.30 -21.71 -5.35
N THR A 172 16.50 -20.72 -4.93
CA THR A 172 16.46 -20.24 -3.55
C THR A 172 15.03 -20.18 -3.01
N PRO A 173 14.83 -20.25 -1.68
CA PRO A 173 13.52 -20.02 -1.07
C PRO A 173 12.93 -18.65 -1.43
N ALA A 174 13.77 -17.63 -1.64
CA ALA A 174 13.32 -16.32 -2.05
C ALA A 174 12.67 -16.33 -3.44
N ASP A 175 13.23 -17.09 -4.40
CA ASP A 175 12.65 -17.21 -5.74
C ASP A 175 11.26 -17.85 -5.70
N TYR A 176 11.04 -18.80 -4.78
CA TYR A 176 9.72 -19.41 -4.54
C TYR A 176 8.74 -18.42 -3.92
N PHE A 177 9.11 -17.83 -2.77
CA PHE A 177 8.22 -16.99 -1.99
C PHE A 177 7.88 -15.66 -2.67
N PHE A 178 8.70 -15.23 -3.63
CA PHE A 178 8.50 -13.99 -4.38
C PHE A 178 8.26 -14.26 -5.88
N ASP A 179 7.81 -15.45 -6.26
CA ASP A 179 7.37 -15.72 -7.64
C ASP A 179 6.06 -14.95 -7.92
N PRO A 180 6.05 -13.96 -8.85
CA PRO A 180 4.83 -13.24 -9.20
C PRO A 180 3.74 -14.16 -9.78
N LEU A 181 4.10 -15.30 -10.38
CA LEU A 181 3.13 -16.26 -10.92
C LEU A 181 2.39 -17.04 -9.83
N LEU A 182 2.98 -17.19 -8.64
CA LEU A 182 2.31 -17.78 -7.48
C LEU A 182 1.48 -16.73 -6.74
N LEU A 183 1.95 -15.47 -6.74
CA LEU A 183 1.28 -14.37 -6.04
C LEU A 183 0.13 -13.76 -6.85
N THR A 184 0.15 -13.84 -8.18
CA THR A 184 -0.80 -13.12 -9.04
C THR A 184 -1.24 -13.91 -10.27
N GLU A 185 -2.45 -13.62 -10.76
CA GLU A 185 -2.97 -14.19 -12.00
C GLU A 185 -2.71 -13.23 -13.18
N GLY A 186 -1.45 -13.19 -13.62
CA GLY A 186 -1.01 -12.32 -14.70
C GLY A 186 -0.76 -10.88 -14.26
N ARG A 187 -0.67 -9.96 -15.23
CA ARG A 187 -0.28 -8.56 -14.99
C ARG A 187 -1.41 -7.74 -14.35
N PRO A 188 -1.09 -6.69 -13.57
CA PRO A 188 -2.10 -5.80 -13.01
C PRO A 188 -2.95 -5.13 -14.10
N PRO A 189 -4.24 -4.84 -13.80
CA PRO A 189 -5.10 -4.13 -14.72
C PRO A 189 -4.61 -2.71 -14.95
N ASN A 190 -4.60 -2.27 -16.22
CA ASN A 190 -4.21 -0.92 -16.61
C ASN A 190 -5.24 -0.26 -17.54
N ASP A 191 -6.52 -0.51 -17.27
CA ASP A 191 -7.65 -0.04 -18.09
C ASP A 191 -7.83 1.49 -18.04
N ARG A 192 -7.33 2.15 -17.00
CA ARG A 192 -7.35 3.62 -16.86
C ARG A 192 -6.07 4.31 -17.33
N GLY A 193 -5.04 3.54 -17.69
CA GLY A 193 -3.76 4.08 -18.14
C GLY A 193 -3.84 4.65 -19.54
N CYS A 194 -3.01 5.65 -19.81
CA CYS A 194 -2.74 6.14 -21.15
C CYS A 194 -2.20 5.00 -22.03
N ARG A 195 -2.75 4.81 -23.23
CA ARG A 195 -2.32 3.75 -24.16
C ARG A 195 -0.86 3.87 -24.63
N GLU A 196 -0.23 5.03 -24.46
CA GLU A 196 1.14 5.31 -24.90
C GLU A 196 2.18 5.02 -23.82
N CYS A 197 1.89 5.33 -22.55
CA CYS A 197 2.86 5.21 -21.46
C CYS A 197 2.38 4.39 -20.25
N GLY A 198 1.11 3.98 -20.25
CA GLY A 198 0.48 3.21 -19.19
C GLY A 198 0.16 3.99 -17.90
N LYS A 199 0.42 5.29 -17.82
CA LYS A 199 0.14 6.12 -16.63
C LYS A 199 -1.23 6.80 -16.70
N ILE A 200 -1.85 7.04 -15.54
CA ILE A 200 -3.15 7.71 -15.42
C ILE A 200 -3.02 9.25 -15.50
N GLY A 201 -4.16 9.95 -15.50
CA GLY A 201 -4.22 11.41 -15.35
C GLY A 201 -4.05 12.23 -16.63
N HIS A 202 -3.93 11.59 -17.81
CA HIS A 202 -3.82 12.31 -19.08
C HIS A 202 -4.32 11.48 -20.27
N ILE A 203 -4.77 12.18 -21.32
CA ILE A 203 -5.13 11.58 -22.61
C ILE A 203 -3.89 11.32 -23.47
N ALA A 204 -3.96 10.36 -24.38
CA ALA A 204 -2.83 9.98 -25.26
C ALA A 204 -2.22 11.17 -26.02
N LYS A 205 -3.05 12.08 -26.54
CA LYS A 205 -2.60 13.30 -27.24
C LYS A 205 -1.74 14.23 -26.38
N LYS A 206 -1.94 14.23 -25.06
CA LYS A 206 -1.17 15.02 -24.08
C LYS A 206 -0.08 14.19 -23.39
N CYS A 207 0.18 12.96 -23.83
CA CYS A 207 1.17 12.10 -23.21
C CYS A 207 2.58 12.64 -23.44
N PRO A 208 3.41 12.83 -22.39
CA PRO A 208 4.80 13.27 -22.55
C PRO A 208 5.61 12.38 -23.49
N GLN A 209 5.35 11.06 -23.47
CA GLN A 209 6.01 10.11 -24.37
C GLN A 209 5.56 10.30 -25.82
N HIS A 210 4.26 10.51 -26.05
CA HIS A 210 3.71 10.81 -27.37
C HIS A 210 4.31 12.11 -27.95
N LEU A 211 4.37 13.18 -27.14
CA LEU A 211 4.96 14.45 -27.54
C LEU A 211 6.45 14.33 -27.88
N LYS A 212 7.23 13.60 -27.07
CA LYS A 212 8.64 13.30 -27.36
C LYS A 212 8.80 12.52 -28.67
N ASN A 213 7.93 11.54 -28.93
CA ASN A 213 7.95 10.75 -30.16
C ASN A 213 7.61 11.61 -31.39
N LEU A 214 6.64 12.53 -31.29
CA LEU A 214 6.31 13.47 -32.35
C LEU A 214 7.47 14.42 -32.66
N GLN A 215 8.14 14.94 -31.63
CA GLN A 215 9.29 15.81 -31.79
C GLN A 215 10.43 15.10 -32.53
N ARG A 216 10.78 13.87 -32.09
CA ARG A 216 11.79 13.03 -32.77
C ARG A 216 11.43 12.72 -34.23
N LYS A 217 10.15 12.51 -34.54
CA LYS A 217 9.70 12.31 -35.94
C LYS A 217 9.86 13.59 -36.78
N LYS A 218 9.57 14.76 -36.22
CA LYS A 218 9.77 16.05 -36.91
C LYS A 218 11.25 16.32 -37.19
N GLU A 219 12.12 16.04 -36.22
CA GLU A 219 13.59 16.18 -36.38
C GLU A 219 14.11 15.27 -37.50
N ARG A 220 13.67 13.99 -37.54
CA ARG A 220 14.05 13.05 -38.62
C ARG A 220 13.54 13.50 -40.00
N TYR A 221 12.30 13.97 -40.11
CA TYR A 221 11.75 14.46 -41.37
C TYR A 221 12.38 15.79 -41.81
N GLY A 222 12.77 16.65 -40.87
CA GLY A 222 13.51 17.88 -41.14
C GLY A 222 14.91 17.63 -41.68
N MET A 223 15.64 16.66 -41.11
CA MET A 223 16.94 16.23 -41.62
C MET A 223 16.85 15.61 -43.03
N ASN A 224 15.85 14.77 -43.30
CA ASN A 224 15.69 14.16 -44.62
C ASN A 224 15.33 15.17 -45.73
N LYS A 225 14.70 16.31 -45.41
CA LYS A 225 14.47 17.39 -46.38
C LYS A 225 15.71 18.25 -46.63
N ALA A 226 16.62 18.37 -45.67
CA ALA A 226 17.86 19.13 -45.81
C ALA A 226 18.93 18.42 -46.67
N HIS A 227 18.82 17.10 -46.86
CA HIS A 227 19.73 16.30 -47.68
C HIS A 227 19.28 16.10 -49.14
N CYS A 228 18.11 16.63 -49.53
CA CYS A 228 17.56 16.52 -50.89
C CYS A 228 17.60 17.85 -51.68
N VAL A 229 18.50 18.77 -51.34
CA VAL A 229 18.73 20.02 -52.07
C VAL A 229 20.17 20.05 -52.57
#